data_AF-A0A6I0DXP8-F1
#
_entry.id   AF-A0A6I0DXP8-F1
#
_cell.length_a   1.000
_cell.length_b   1.000
_cell.length_c   1.000
_cell.angle_alpha   90.00
_cell.angle_beta   90.00
_cell.angle_gamma   90.00
#
_symmetry.space_group_name_H-M   'P 1'
#
loop_
_entity.id
_entity.type
_entity.pdbx_description
1 polymer ?
#
loop_
_entity_poly.entity_id
_entity_poly.type
_entity_poly.pdbx_seq_one_letter_code
_entity_poly.pdbx_strand_id
1 'polypeptide(L)'
;MQKARKSFLFWTFNIAITLGVHLTAADLPRHTSYYRLYSLIDELASYGLIDVNSAVKPYGSRWMQQQLHAVATHTEKFQVLPQRLRREVEYQLEEFALEGGRLPESKLVLGKNAHNSIALWPPEYNYRDSVFQASIRPILGMHLTMNDRGSIDQRWFGASLHSYIGKYVALYGSLRDISHTGDGLLSRPGYLNNEPGFEYTQ
;
A
#
# COMPACT_ATOMS: atom_id res chain seq x y z
N MET A 1 18.06 -18.85 -52.34
CA MET A 1 18.76 -18.05 -51.29
C MET A 1 17.86 -17.09 -50.50
N GLN A 2 16.73 -16.62 -51.05
CA GLN A 2 15.88 -15.61 -50.38
C GLN A 2 15.08 -16.11 -49.15
N LYS A 3 14.71 -17.39 -49.12
CA LYS A 3 13.96 -18.03 -48.01
C LYS A 3 14.78 -18.16 -46.72
N ALA A 4 16.04 -18.57 -46.83
CA ALA A 4 16.96 -18.72 -45.70
C ALA A 4 17.26 -17.38 -45.01
N ARG A 5 17.36 -16.30 -45.80
CA ARG A 5 17.64 -14.95 -45.29
C ARG A 5 16.45 -14.35 -44.50
N LYS A 6 15.20 -14.64 -44.90
CA LYS A 6 13.99 -14.26 -44.14
C LYS A 6 13.85 -15.05 -42.84
N SER A 7 14.16 -16.35 -42.86
CA SER A 7 14.18 -17.18 -41.66
C SER A 7 15.25 -16.73 -40.67
N PHE A 8 16.45 -16.41 -41.14
CA PHE A 8 17.53 -15.89 -40.30
C PHE A 8 17.15 -14.54 -39.67
N LEU A 9 16.56 -13.63 -40.44
CA LEU A 9 16.10 -12.33 -39.93
C LEU A 9 15.02 -12.48 -38.85
N PHE A 10 14.10 -13.43 -39.02
CA PHE A 10 13.06 -13.73 -38.04
C PHE A 10 13.63 -14.29 -36.74
N TRP A 11 14.62 -15.19 -36.81
CA TRP A 11 15.33 -15.70 -35.64
C TRP A 11 16.15 -14.62 -34.94
N THR A 12 16.87 -13.76 -35.68
CA THR A 12 17.62 -12.65 -35.07
C THR A 12 16.71 -11.62 -34.40
N PHE A 13 15.52 -11.37 -34.96
CA PHE A 13 14.55 -10.45 -34.37
C PHE A 13 13.95 -11.01 -33.07
N ASN A 14 13.61 -12.30 -33.03
CA ASN A 14 13.11 -12.94 -31.80
C ASN A 14 14.20 -13.00 -30.71
N ILE A 15 15.45 -13.31 -31.07
CA ILE A 15 16.59 -13.32 -30.14
C ILE A 15 16.82 -11.91 -29.56
N ALA A 16 16.77 -10.86 -30.39
CA ALA A 16 16.91 -9.48 -29.94
C ALA A 16 15.79 -9.03 -28.99
N ILE A 17 14.55 -9.49 -29.20
CA ILE A 17 13.45 -9.22 -28.27
C ILE A 17 13.66 -9.95 -26.94
N THR A 18 14.11 -11.21 -26.94
CA THR A 18 14.33 -11.98 -25.70
C THR A 18 15.52 -11.49 -24.86
N LEU A 19 16.55 -10.93 -25.50
CA LEU A 19 17.74 -10.41 -24.80
C LEU A 19 17.55 -8.99 -24.21
N GLY A 20 16.53 -8.25 -24.64
CA GLY A 20 16.32 -6.86 -24.22
C GLY A 20 15.36 -6.66 -23.04
N VAL A 21 14.59 -7.67 -22.64
CA VAL A 21 13.59 -7.52 -21.57
C VAL A 21 14.22 -7.88 -20.23
N HIS A 22 14.96 -6.94 -19.65
CA HIS A 22 15.17 -6.95 -18.21
C HIS A 22 13.82 -6.62 -17.55
N LEU A 23 13.07 -7.64 -17.15
CA LEU A 23 11.88 -7.47 -16.31
C LEU A 23 12.33 -6.82 -15.01
N THR A 24 12.07 -5.52 -14.88
CA THR A 24 12.26 -4.79 -13.63
C THR A 24 11.30 -5.35 -12.59
N ALA A 25 11.72 -5.30 -11.33
CA ALA A 25 10.90 -5.85 -10.25
C ALA A 25 9.56 -5.10 -10.18
N ALA A 26 8.44 -5.83 -10.29
CA ALA A 26 7.12 -5.20 -10.23
C ALA A 26 6.84 -4.72 -8.81
N ASP A 27 6.62 -3.42 -8.62
CA ASP A 27 6.28 -2.81 -7.34
C ASP A 27 4.80 -2.42 -7.31
N LEU A 28 4.18 -2.49 -6.13
CA LEU A 28 2.79 -2.09 -5.95
C LEU A 28 2.73 -0.60 -5.64
N PRO A 29 2.05 0.21 -6.47
CA PRO A 29 1.81 1.61 -6.11
C PRO A 29 0.87 1.67 -4.90
N ARG A 30 1.19 2.47 -3.89
CA ARG A 30 0.21 2.78 -2.83
C ARG A 30 -0.62 3.99 -3.23
N HIS A 31 -1.94 3.85 -3.16
CA HIS A 31 -2.85 4.91 -3.53
C HIS A 31 -2.60 6.21 -2.73
N THR A 32 -2.76 7.37 -3.35
CA THR A 32 -2.47 8.68 -2.72
C THR A 32 -3.43 9.04 -1.59
N SER A 33 -4.55 8.33 -1.45
CA SER A 33 -5.46 8.48 -0.31
C SER A 33 -4.84 8.09 1.03
N TYR A 34 -3.71 7.38 1.05
CA TYR A 34 -2.94 7.11 2.26
C TYR A 34 -2.14 8.35 2.69
N TYR A 35 -2.85 9.47 2.92
CA TYR A 35 -2.27 10.79 3.16
C TYR A 35 -1.21 10.76 4.27
N ARG A 36 -1.46 10.01 5.35
CA ARG A 36 -0.54 9.91 6.50
C ARG A 36 0.83 9.35 6.12
N LEU A 37 0.88 8.37 5.22
CA LEU A 37 2.12 7.79 4.71
C LEU A 37 2.87 8.79 3.82
N TYR A 38 2.15 9.47 2.92
CA TYR A 38 2.77 10.49 2.06
C TYR A 38 3.26 11.70 2.87
N SER A 39 2.49 12.15 3.87
CA SER A 39 2.91 13.19 4.81
C SER A 39 4.15 12.77 5.60
N LEU A 40 4.23 11.52 6.08
CA LEU A 40 5.44 11.00 6.73
C LEU A 40 6.66 11.13 5.81
N ILE A 41 6.54 10.70 4.55
CA ILE A 41 7.65 10.78 3.59
C ILE A 41 8.06 12.23 3.34
N ASP A 42 7.10 13.13 3.13
CA ASP A 42 7.36 14.55 2.88
C ASP A 42 7.99 15.22 4.13
N GLU A 43 7.58 14.83 5.34
CA GLU A 43 8.20 15.29 6.59
C GLU A 43 9.64 14.78 6.73
N LEU A 44 9.89 13.49 6.46
CA LEU A 44 11.25 12.92 6.48
C LEU A 44 12.16 13.54 5.42
N ALA A 45 11.62 13.89 4.26
CA ALA A 45 12.34 14.64 3.23
C ALA A 45 12.69 16.05 3.70
N SER A 46 11.79 16.72 4.43
CA SER A 46 12.07 18.03 5.06
C SER A 46 13.21 17.98 6.09
N TYR A 47 13.39 16.83 6.77
CA TYR A 47 14.54 16.57 7.65
C TYR A 47 15.83 16.17 6.88
N GLY A 48 15.78 16.08 5.55
CA GLY A 48 16.91 15.64 4.73
C GLY A 48 17.28 14.16 4.94
N LEU A 49 16.31 13.33 5.35
CA LEU A 49 16.52 11.90 5.57
C LEU A 49 16.13 11.04 4.37
N ILE A 50 15.26 11.55 3.51
CA ILE A 50 14.82 10.89 2.28
C ILE A 50 14.91 11.92 1.16
N ASP A 51 15.46 11.52 0.01
CA ASP A 51 15.38 12.31 -1.22
C ASP A 51 14.24 11.78 -2.09
N VAL A 52 13.28 12.64 -2.41
CA VAL A 52 12.05 12.26 -3.12
C VAL A 52 11.71 13.25 -4.22
N ASN A 53 11.31 12.70 -5.37
CA ASN A 53 10.67 13.51 -6.41
C ASN A 53 9.17 13.63 -6.11
N SER A 54 8.78 14.71 -5.44
CA SER A 54 7.39 14.97 -5.05
C SER A 54 6.43 15.20 -6.22
N ALA A 55 6.94 15.45 -7.44
CA ALA A 55 6.13 15.65 -8.64
C ALA A 55 5.56 14.35 -9.22
N VAL A 56 6.09 13.17 -8.84
CA VAL A 56 5.68 11.88 -9.39
C VAL A 56 5.14 10.98 -8.27
N LYS A 57 3.81 10.88 -8.18
CA LYS A 57 3.07 10.01 -7.25
C LYS A 57 2.07 9.17 -8.07
N PRO A 58 1.68 7.95 -7.63
CA PRO A 58 2.00 7.28 -6.37
C PRO A 58 3.40 6.65 -6.31
N TYR A 59 3.93 6.48 -5.10
CA TYR A 59 5.19 5.77 -4.87
C TYR A 59 4.98 4.24 -4.74
N GLY A 60 6.01 3.48 -5.12
CA GLY A 60 6.03 2.03 -4.99
C GLY A 60 6.27 1.56 -3.55
N SER A 61 5.57 0.50 -3.13
CA SER A 61 5.59 -0.01 -1.75
C SER A 61 6.97 -0.48 -1.32
N ARG A 62 7.69 -1.21 -2.17
CA ARG A 62 9.06 -1.63 -1.87
C ARG A 62 10.01 -0.45 -1.80
N TRP A 63 9.86 0.52 -2.71
CA TRP A 63 10.67 1.73 -2.64
C TRP A 63 10.44 2.47 -1.31
N MET A 64 9.18 2.65 -0.88
CA MET A 64 8.87 3.28 0.42
C MET A 64 9.45 2.49 1.59
N GLN A 65 9.31 1.15 1.57
CA GLN A 65 9.89 0.28 2.57
C GLN A 65 11.41 0.46 2.67
N GLN A 66 12.11 0.52 1.54
CA GLN A 66 13.55 0.71 1.48
C GLN A 66 13.97 2.06 2.05
N GLN A 67 13.26 3.15 1.70
CA GLN A 67 13.53 4.48 2.24
C GLN A 67 13.33 4.52 3.76
N LEU A 68 12.19 4.01 4.25
CA LEU A 68 11.89 3.98 5.68
C LEU A 68 12.90 3.11 6.46
N HIS A 69 13.32 1.98 5.89
CA HIS A 69 14.33 1.12 6.49
C HIS A 69 15.69 1.81 6.54
N ALA A 70 16.08 2.51 5.46
CA ALA A 70 17.31 3.29 5.43
C ALA A 70 17.30 4.37 6.53
N VAL A 71 16.19 5.09 6.70
CA VAL A 71 16.02 6.07 7.79
C VAL A 71 16.17 5.44 9.16
N ALA A 72 15.47 4.32 9.42
CA ALA A 72 15.52 3.63 10.71
C ALA A 72 16.93 3.08 11.05
N THR A 73 17.71 2.72 10.02
CA THR A 73 19.09 2.23 10.19
C THR A 73 20.08 3.36 10.52
N HIS A 74 19.78 4.61 10.17
CA HIS A 74 20.60 5.77 10.53
C HIS A 74 20.35 6.21 11.98
N THR A 75 20.86 5.42 12.93
CA THR A 75 20.58 5.52 14.38
C THR A 75 20.72 6.94 14.94
N GLU A 76 21.79 7.67 14.60
CA GLU A 76 22.03 9.01 15.13
C GLU A 76 20.95 10.00 14.72
N LYS A 77 20.64 10.09 13.42
CA LYS A 77 19.61 11.01 12.93
C LYS A 77 18.21 10.55 13.30
N PHE A 78 17.98 9.24 13.33
CA PHE A 78 16.69 8.67 13.70
C PHE A 78 16.33 9.00 15.16
N GLN A 79 17.28 8.91 16.09
CA GLN A 79 17.05 9.20 17.51
C GLN A 79 16.68 10.67 17.78
N VAL A 80 17.18 11.59 16.95
CA VAL A 80 16.88 13.04 17.04
C VAL A 80 15.46 13.36 16.56
N LEU A 81 14.82 12.45 15.79
CA LEU A 81 13.46 12.68 15.31
C LEU A 81 12.44 12.75 16.46
N PRO A 82 11.40 13.58 16.32
CA PRO A 82 10.27 13.60 17.24
C PRO A 82 9.72 12.19 17.47
N GLN A 83 9.35 11.87 18.71
CA GLN A 83 8.85 10.54 19.05
C GLN A 83 7.64 10.12 18.20
N ARG A 84 6.77 11.07 17.83
CA ARG A 84 5.66 10.85 16.89
C ARG A 84 6.16 10.24 15.57
N LEU A 85 7.18 10.87 14.97
CA LEU A 85 7.69 10.51 13.66
C LEU A 85 8.39 9.14 13.70
N ARG A 86 9.17 8.87 14.75
CA ARG A 86 9.78 7.56 14.97
C ARG A 86 8.74 6.44 15.04
N ARG A 87 7.70 6.62 15.86
CA ARG A 87 6.60 5.66 15.97
C ARG A 87 5.87 5.45 14.66
N GLU A 88 5.74 6.51 13.85
CA GLU A 88 5.13 6.41 12.53
C GLU A 88 6.00 5.60 11.57
N VAL A 89 7.33 5.84 11.55
CA VAL A 89 8.27 5.03 10.75
C VAL A 89 8.21 3.56 11.16
N GLU A 90 8.26 3.28 12.46
CA GLU A 90 8.15 1.92 13.00
C GLU A 90 6.83 1.27 12.58
N TYR A 91 5.71 1.98 12.72
CA TYR A 91 4.40 1.49 12.29
C TYR A 91 4.35 1.17 10.79
N GLN A 92 4.86 2.07 9.94
CA GLN A 92 4.90 1.83 8.49
C GLN A 92 5.86 0.69 8.11
N LEU A 93 6.95 0.49 8.84
CA LEU A 93 7.85 -0.65 8.61
C LEU A 93 7.20 -1.99 8.94
N GLU A 94 6.28 -2.04 9.90
CA GLU A 94 5.44 -3.22 10.14
C GLU A 94 4.40 -3.40 9.02
N GLU A 95 3.76 -2.32 8.57
CA GLU A 95 2.82 -2.33 7.44
C GLU A 95 3.45 -2.87 6.14
N PHE A 96 4.74 -2.59 5.94
CA PHE A 96 5.56 -3.04 4.81
C PHE A 96 6.47 -4.24 5.13
N ALA A 97 6.16 -5.02 6.17
CA ALA A 97 6.98 -6.13 6.60
C ALA A 97 7.24 -7.13 5.46
N LEU A 98 6.22 -7.45 4.65
CA LEU A 98 6.33 -8.37 3.52
C LEU A 98 7.28 -7.83 2.44
N GLU A 99 7.16 -6.56 2.08
CA GLU A 99 8.06 -5.89 1.14
C GLU A 99 9.52 -5.92 1.62
N GLY A 100 9.72 -5.84 2.94
CA GLY A 100 11.02 -6.01 3.60
C GLY A 100 11.49 -7.46 3.76
N GLY A 101 10.71 -8.44 3.29
CA GLY A 101 11.05 -9.85 3.40
C GLY A 101 11.01 -10.36 4.84
N ARG A 102 9.95 -10.00 5.59
CA ARG A 102 9.64 -10.55 6.92
C ARG A 102 8.14 -10.64 7.15
N LEU A 103 7.71 -11.44 8.12
CA LEU A 103 6.32 -11.37 8.60
C LEU A 103 6.21 -10.18 9.58
N PRO A 104 5.05 -9.50 9.64
CA PRO A 104 4.84 -8.40 10.56
C PRO A 104 4.83 -8.85 12.02
N GLU A 105 5.26 -7.96 12.90
CA GLU A 105 5.18 -8.08 14.36
C GLU A 105 3.98 -7.28 14.87
N SER A 106 2.81 -7.91 14.88
CA SER A 106 1.56 -7.28 15.32
C SER A 106 1.46 -7.30 16.85
N LYS A 107 0.70 -6.36 17.43
CA LYS A 107 0.56 -6.23 18.90
C LYS A 107 -0.18 -7.40 19.53
N LEU A 108 -1.14 -7.97 18.81
CA LEU A 108 -1.98 -9.06 19.28
C LEU A 108 -2.03 -10.16 18.23
N VAL A 109 -1.14 -11.14 18.37
CA VAL A 109 -0.99 -12.27 17.45
C VAL A 109 -1.85 -13.43 17.95
N LEU A 110 -2.68 -14.00 17.07
CA LEU A 110 -3.48 -15.20 17.36
C LEU A 110 -2.71 -16.49 17.03
N GLY A 111 -1.80 -16.43 16.06
CA GLY A 111 -0.96 -17.55 15.67
C GLY A 111 0.14 -17.12 14.71
N LYS A 112 1.35 -17.62 14.90
CA LYS A 112 2.49 -17.29 14.04
C LYS A 112 3.44 -18.47 13.92
N ASN A 113 3.75 -18.82 12.68
CA ASN A 113 4.73 -19.85 12.30
C ASN A 113 5.74 -19.23 11.31
N ALA A 114 6.68 -20.03 10.81
CA ALA A 114 7.72 -19.55 9.88
C ALA A 114 7.16 -18.88 8.60
N HIS A 115 6.01 -19.31 8.11
CA HIS A 115 5.42 -18.85 6.85
C HIS A 115 4.09 -18.11 7.00
N ASN A 116 3.51 -18.08 8.19
CA ASN A 116 2.15 -17.60 8.43
C ASN A 116 2.11 -16.71 9.66
N SER A 117 1.36 -15.62 9.61
CA SER A 117 1.00 -14.81 10.76
C SER A 117 -0.46 -14.42 10.69
N ILE A 118 -1.19 -14.63 11.77
CA ILE A 118 -2.55 -14.13 11.95
C ILE A 118 -2.59 -13.27 13.20
N ALA A 119 -3.08 -12.04 13.05
CA ALA A 119 -3.19 -11.07 14.12
C ALA A 119 -4.63 -10.58 14.26
N LEU A 120 -5.00 -10.27 15.51
CA LEU A 120 -6.27 -9.64 15.83
C LEU A 120 -6.15 -8.11 15.83
N TRP A 121 -4.96 -7.57 16.14
CA TRP A 121 -4.75 -6.12 16.17
C TRP A 121 -3.36 -5.68 15.63
N PRO A 122 -3.33 -5.00 14.46
CA PRO A 122 -4.45 -4.86 13.52
C PRO A 122 -4.91 -6.25 13.01
N PRO A 123 -6.18 -6.41 12.64
CA PRO A 123 -6.66 -7.66 12.08
C PRO A 123 -6.02 -7.87 10.71
N GLU A 124 -5.25 -8.95 10.57
CA GLU A 124 -4.58 -9.28 9.32
C GLU A 124 -4.17 -10.75 9.27
N TYR A 125 -4.13 -11.29 8.06
CA TYR A 125 -3.50 -12.57 7.79
C TYR A 125 -2.42 -12.38 6.74
N ASN A 126 -1.23 -12.90 7.05
CA ASN A 126 -0.04 -12.79 6.22
C ASN A 126 0.55 -14.17 5.97
N TYR A 127 0.90 -14.43 4.71
CA TYR A 127 1.61 -15.60 4.24
C TYR A 127 2.89 -15.18 3.54
N ARG A 128 3.98 -15.92 3.77
CA ARG A 128 5.24 -15.73 3.06
C ARG A 128 6.03 -17.03 2.98
N ASP A 129 6.54 -17.31 1.78
CA ASP A 129 7.61 -18.26 1.55
C ASP A 129 8.75 -17.63 0.71
N SER A 130 9.57 -18.44 0.04
CA SER A 130 10.69 -17.98 -0.80
C SER A 130 10.27 -17.39 -2.15
N VAL A 131 9.09 -17.72 -2.65
CA VAL A 131 8.58 -17.36 -3.98
C VAL A 131 7.29 -16.55 -3.88
N PHE A 132 6.42 -16.78 -2.91
CA PHE A 132 5.11 -16.18 -2.80
C PHE A 132 4.93 -15.46 -1.46
N GLN A 133 4.30 -14.29 -1.53
CA GLN A 133 3.96 -13.48 -0.37
C GLN A 133 2.57 -12.92 -0.57
N ALA A 134 1.73 -12.96 0.46
CA ALA A 134 0.39 -12.41 0.40
C ALA A 134 -0.07 -11.92 1.76
N SER A 135 -0.92 -10.91 1.73
CA SER A 135 -1.58 -10.37 2.91
C SER A 135 -3.01 -10.01 2.57
N ILE A 136 -3.91 -10.31 3.50
CA ILE A 136 -5.30 -9.88 3.44
C ILE A 136 -5.67 -9.18 4.74
N ARG A 137 -6.33 -8.04 4.60
CA ARG A 137 -6.69 -7.17 5.71
C ARG A 137 -8.11 -6.65 5.55
N PRO A 138 -9.01 -6.88 6.52
CA PRO A 138 -10.30 -6.23 6.51
C PRO A 138 -10.14 -4.71 6.64
N ILE A 139 -10.98 -3.98 5.92
CA ILE A 139 -11.09 -2.53 5.98
C ILE A 139 -12.36 -2.23 6.75
N LEU A 140 -12.21 -1.63 7.92
CA LEU A 140 -13.33 -1.23 8.77
C LEU A 140 -13.14 0.22 9.20
N GLY A 141 -14.22 0.98 9.22
CA GLY A 141 -14.24 2.25 9.90
C GLY A 141 -15.55 2.99 9.74
N MET A 142 -15.62 4.10 10.46
CA MET A 142 -16.84 4.88 10.61
C MET A 142 -16.48 6.34 10.81
N HIS A 143 -17.27 7.22 10.22
CA HIS A 143 -17.26 8.65 10.47
C HIS A 143 -18.62 9.06 11.02
N LEU A 144 -18.62 9.71 12.18
CA LEU A 144 -19.83 10.22 12.82
C LEU A 144 -19.73 11.74 12.85
N THR A 145 -20.66 12.41 12.19
CA THR A 145 -20.81 13.88 12.26
C THR A 145 -22.12 14.21 12.95
N MET A 146 -22.08 15.06 13.97
CA MET A 146 -23.26 15.43 14.74
C MET A 146 -23.31 16.95 14.91
N ASN A 147 -24.49 17.53 14.77
CA ASN A 147 -24.79 18.92 15.10
C ASN A 147 -26.22 19.07 15.63
N ASP A 148 -26.62 20.28 16.00
CA ASP A 148 -27.96 20.59 16.52
C ASP A 148 -29.11 20.29 15.54
N ARG A 149 -28.80 20.02 14.27
CA ARG A 149 -29.76 19.73 13.19
C ARG A 149 -29.75 18.27 12.74
N GLY A 150 -29.00 17.39 13.41
CA GLY A 150 -29.01 15.95 13.16
C GLY A 150 -27.63 15.30 13.14
N SER A 151 -27.61 14.03 12.76
CA SER A 151 -26.40 13.22 12.64
C SER A 151 -26.24 12.63 11.24
N ILE A 152 -24.99 12.44 10.84
CA ILE A 152 -24.59 11.73 9.62
C ILE A 152 -23.62 10.63 10.05
N ASP A 153 -24.00 9.40 9.70
CA ASP A 153 -23.26 8.18 9.92
C ASP A 153 -22.71 7.69 8.58
N GLN A 154 -21.38 7.54 8.51
CA GLN A 154 -20.72 6.93 7.36
C GLN A 154 -19.96 5.72 7.84
N ARG A 155 -20.12 4.60 7.15
CA ARG A 155 -19.48 3.33 7.51
C ARG A 155 -18.83 2.76 6.28
N TRP A 156 -17.69 2.13 6.46
CA TRP A 156 -17.05 1.37 5.40
C TRP A 156 -16.64 0.00 5.88
N PHE A 157 -16.96 -0.99 5.06
CA PHE A 157 -16.65 -2.40 5.25
C PHE A 157 -16.01 -2.96 3.99
N GLY A 158 -14.94 -3.72 4.11
CA GLY A 158 -14.25 -4.23 2.94
C GLY A 158 -13.06 -5.10 3.28
N ALA A 159 -12.27 -5.40 2.25
CA ALA A 159 -11.01 -6.11 2.39
C ALA A 159 -10.01 -5.60 1.37
N SER A 160 -8.75 -5.54 1.78
CA SER A 160 -7.61 -5.34 0.89
C SER A 160 -6.78 -6.61 0.83
N LEU A 161 -6.28 -6.92 -0.36
CA LEU A 161 -5.35 -7.98 -0.64
C LEU A 161 -4.16 -7.40 -1.38
N HIS A 162 -2.96 -7.78 -0.96
CA HIS A 162 -1.76 -7.54 -1.74
C HIS A 162 -0.90 -8.80 -1.75
N SER A 163 -0.28 -9.08 -2.88
CA SER A 163 0.56 -10.26 -3.06
C SER A 163 1.69 -10.03 -4.04
N TYR A 164 2.75 -10.80 -3.87
CA TYR A 164 3.95 -10.80 -4.69
C TYR A 164 4.30 -12.24 -5.06
N ILE A 165 4.58 -12.47 -6.35
CA ILE A 165 5.12 -13.74 -6.85
C ILE A 165 6.52 -13.44 -7.40
N GLY A 166 7.51 -13.90 -6.66
CA GLY A 166 8.93 -13.65 -6.86
C GLY A 166 9.21 -12.16 -6.84
N LYS A 167 10.04 -11.73 -7.80
CA LYS A 167 10.37 -10.32 -8.01
C LYS A 167 9.52 -9.68 -9.10
N TYR A 168 8.77 -10.47 -9.85
CA TYR A 168 8.27 -10.09 -11.18
C TYR A 168 6.79 -9.75 -11.22
N VAL A 169 5.98 -10.33 -10.34
CA VAL A 169 4.53 -10.13 -10.36
C VAL A 169 4.10 -9.60 -9.01
N ALA A 170 3.30 -8.55 -9.07
CA ALA A 170 2.69 -7.94 -7.91
C ALA A 170 1.20 -7.73 -8.20
N LEU A 171 0.34 -8.15 -7.28
CA LEU A 171 -1.10 -8.09 -7.43
C LEU A 171 -1.69 -7.37 -6.22
N TYR A 172 -2.52 -6.37 -6.49
CA TYR A 172 -3.22 -5.59 -5.48
C TYR A 172 -4.70 -5.55 -5.82
N GLY A 173 -5.53 -5.74 -4.80
CA GLY A 173 -6.97 -5.61 -4.90
C GLY A 173 -7.52 -5.01 -3.61
N SER A 174 -8.47 -4.10 -3.72
CA SER A 174 -9.18 -3.54 -2.57
C SER A 174 -10.65 -3.40 -2.95
N LEU A 175 -11.51 -4.00 -2.14
CA LEU A 175 -12.95 -3.86 -2.26
C LEU A 175 -13.45 -3.20 -0.98
N ARG A 176 -14.18 -2.10 -1.12
CA ARG A 176 -14.76 -1.36 -0.01
C ARG A 176 -16.18 -0.98 -0.36
N ASP A 177 -17.11 -1.41 0.47
CA ASP A 177 -18.47 -0.93 0.50
C ASP A 177 -18.57 0.26 1.46
N ILE A 178 -19.36 1.27 1.09
CA ILE A 178 -19.51 2.52 1.81
C ILE A 178 -21.00 2.77 1.97
N SER A 179 -21.45 2.82 3.22
CA SER A 179 -22.81 3.21 3.58
C SER A 179 -22.80 4.61 4.17
N HIS A 180 -23.72 5.45 3.71
CA HIS A 180 -23.90 6.81 4.18
C HIS A 180 -25.37 7.00 4.55
N THR A 181 -25.64 7.27 5.82
CA THR A 181 -27.00 7.39 6.37
C THR A 181 -27.10 8.61 7.29
N GLY A 182 -28.15 9.41 7.18
CA GLY A 182 -28.36 10.55 8.09
C GLY A 182 -29.30 11.62 7.54
N ASP A 183 -29.74 12.52 8.43
CA ASP A 183 -30.77 13.54 8.16
C ASP A 183 -30.24 14.85 7.54
N GLY A 184 -29.03 14.85 6.98
CA GLY A 184 -28.34 16.03 6.47
C GLY A 184 -28.59 16.35 4.98
N LEU A 185 -28.29 17.58 4.56
CA LEU A 185 -28.21 17.91 3.12
C LEU A 185 -27.01 17.21 2.45
N LEU A 186 -25.93 16.99 3.20
CA LEU A 186 -24.70 16.34 2.73
C LEU A 186 -24.85 14.83 2.47
N SER A 187 -25.91 14.20 3.01
CA SER A 187 -26.28 12.81 2.77
C SER A 187 -27.26 12.64 1.61
N ARG A 188 -27.59 13.72 0.89
CA ARG A 188 -28.52 13.67 -0.24
C ARG A 188 -27.76 13.75 -1.57
N PRO A 189 -28.19 13.01 -2.61
CA PRO A 189 -27.54 13.00 -3.93
C PRO A 189 -27.47 14.37 -4.62
N GLY A 190 -28.35 15.31 -4.24
CA GLY A 190 -28.45 16.63 -4.86
C GLY A 190 -27.46 17.68 -4.34
N TYR A 191 -26.60 17.34 -3.38
CA TYR A 191 -25.64 18.27 -2.79
C TYR A 191 -24.21 17.83 -3.07
N LEU A 192 -23.36 18.81 -3.43
CA LEU A 192 -21.94 18.57 -3.65
C LEU A 192 -21.22 18.34 -2.33
N ASN A 193 -20.53 17.22 -2.22
CA ASN A 193 -19.58 16.93 -1.14
C ASN A 193 -18.25 16.45 -1.77
N ASN A 194 -17.19 16.38 -0.95
CA ASN A 194 -15.87 15.91 -1.38
C ASN A 194 -15.67 14.42 -1.07
N GLU A 195 -16.76 13.68 -0.87
CA GLU A 195 -16.69 12.29 -0.50
C GLU A 195 -16.61 11.41 -1.76
N PRO A 196 -15.92 10.26 -1.71
CA PRO A 196 -15.90 9.33 -2.84
C PRO A 196 -17.33 8.88 -3.17
N GLY A 197 -17.66 8.64 -4.44
CA GLY A 197 -19.02 8.23 -4.81
C GLY A 197 -19.44 6.92 -4.13
N PHE A 198 -20.65 6.91 -3.55
CA PHE A 198 -21.25 5.76 -2.86
C PHE A 198 -22.75 5.68 -3.13
N GLU A 199 -23.33 4.54 -2.78
CA GLU A 199 -24.78 4.36 -2.79
C GLU A 199 -25.41 5.14 -1.63
N TYR A 200 -26.31 6.07 -1.96
CA TYR A 200 -27.11 6.77 -0.96
C TYR A 200 -28.29 5.89 -0.56
N THR A 201 -28.21 5.26 0.61
CA THR A 201 -29.31 4.47 1.16
C THR A 201 -30.25 5.41 1.91
N GLN A 202 -31.50 5.54 1.43
CA GLN A 202 -32.56 6.32 2.08
C GLN A 202 -33.19 5.55 3.24
#